data_AF-A0A259M7T3-F1
#
_entry.id   AF-A0A259M7T3-F1
#
_cell.length_a   1.000
_cell.length_b   1.000
_cell.length_c   1.000
_cell.angle_alpha   90.00
_cell.angle_beta   90.00
_cell.angle_gamma   90.00
#
_symmetry.space_group_name_H-M   'P 1'
#
loop_
_entity.id
_entity.type
_entity.pdbx_description
1 polymer ?
#
loop_
_entity_poly.entity_id
_entity_poly.type
_entity_poly.pdbx_seq_one_letter_code
_entity_poly.pdbx_strand_id
1 'polypeptide(L)'
;MKLQLALSIALSGLSACAFAAVTAEEAAELGKSLTPWGAILAGNAEGTIPAYEGGLRQAPAGFQPDTGFWVDPFKDEKPLFRITAANVEQYADKLSEGQKELLRKNPDTWYMDIYPSHRTTAYPQEVVDATIRNATNCKIEKDGLAVSPDCRGGLPFPIPKTGNEVMWNQQLRYKIGSGY
;
A
#
# COMPACT_ATOMS: atom_id res chain seq x y z
N MET A 1 -35.36 -41.94 5.05
CA MET A 1 -35.29 -41.00 6.19
C MET A 1 -33.88 -40.86 6.79
N LYS A 2 -33.18 -41.92 7.22
CA LYS A 2 -31.84 -41.78 7.84
C LYS A 2 -30.75 -41.22 6.90
N LEU A 3 -30.77 -41.54 5.61
CA LEU A 3 -29.84 -40.97 4.62
C LEU A 3 -30.15 -39.50 4.25
N GLN A 4 -31.42 -39.08 4.32
CA GLN A 4 -31.79 -37.69 4.05
C GLN A 4 -31.33 -36.75 5.17
N LEU A 5 -31.35 -37.22 6.42
CA LEU A 5 -30.87 -36.47 7.58
C LEU A 5 -29.34 -36.26 7.55
N ALA A 6 -28.58 -37.24 7.05
CA ALA A 6 -27.12 -37.15 6.93
C ALA A 6 -26.68 -36.16 5.82
N LEU A 7 -27.45 -36.08 4.72
CA LEU A 7 -27.15 -35.15 3.63
C LEU A 7 -27.42 -33.68 4.01
N SER A 8 -28.41 -33.44 4.90
CA SER A 8 -28.71 -32.10 5.43
C SER A 8 -27.63 -31.55 6.38
N ILE A 9 -26.91 -32.43 7.09
CA ILE A 9 -25.82 -32.05 8.00
C ILE A 9 -24.52 -31.77 7.23
N ALA A 10 -24.27 -32.50 6.13
CA ALA A 10 -23.11 -32.25 5.27
C ALA A 10 -23.22 -30.92 4.49
N LEU A 11 -24.44 -30.51 4.12
CA LEU A 11 -24.67 -29.27 3.37
C LEU A 11 -24.65 -28.00 4.25
N SER A 12 -24.82 -28.13 5.58
CA SER A 12 -24.77 -27.01 6.52
C SER A 12 -23.35 -26.58 6.90
N GLY A 13 -22.33 -27.42 6.62
CA GLY A 13 -20.92 -27.08 6.86
C GLY A 13 -20.26 -26.17 5.81
N LEU A 14 -20.92 -25.95 4.67
CA LEU A 14 -20.38 -25.16 3.54
C LEU A 14 -20.87 -23.70 3.51
N SER A 15 -21.65 -23.26 4.50
CA SER A 15 -22.35 -21.96 4.48
C SER A 15 -21.76 -20.87 5.39
N ALA A 16 -20.48 -20.98 5.77
CA ALA A 16 -19.80 -19.95 6.58
C ALA A 16 -18.57 -19.36 5.88
N CYS A 17 -18.71 -18.90 4.63
CA CYS A 17 -17.84 -17.85 4.11
C CYS A 17 -18.33 -16.50 4.66
N ALA A 18 -18.36 -16.35 5.98
CA ALA A 18 -18.45 -15.02 6.57
C ALA A 18 -17.10 -14.34 6.29
N PHE A 19 -17.12 -13.27 5.50
CA PHE A 19 -15.98 -12.36 5.34
C PHE A 19 -15.76 -11.65 6.67
N ALA A 20 -15.15 -12.35 7.63
CA ALA A 20 -14.84 -11.82 8.93
C ALA A 20 -13.72 -10.77 8.79
N ALA A 21 -13.78 -9.74 9.64
CA ALA A 21 -12.63 -8.87 9.89
C ALA A 21 -11.39 -9.72 10.21
N VAL A 22 -10.20 -9.18 9.99
CA VAL A 22 -8.98 -9.95 10.26
C VAL A 22 -8.89 -10.35 11.73
N THR A 23 -8.28 -11.50 12.00
CA THR A 23 -8.17 -12.00 13.37
C THR A 23 -7.24 -11.10 14.19
N ALA A 24 -7.31 -11.20 15.52
CA ALA A 24 -6.41 -10.46 16.39
C ALA A 24 -4.94 -10.81 16.14
N GLU A 25 -4.66 -12.07 15.76
CA GLU A 25 -3.34 -12.55 15.41
C GLU A 25 -2.84 -11.91 14.11
N GLU A 26 -3.69 -11.84 13.08
CA GLU A 26 -3.34 -11.16 11.82
C GLU A 26 -3.13 -9.65 12.02
N ALA A 27 -3.99 -9.01 12.82
CA ALA A 27 -3.84 -7.60 13.15
C ALA A 27 -2.56 -7.33 13.96
N ALA A 28 -2.09 -8.29 14.76
CA ALA A 28 -0.85 -8.18 15.54
C ALA A 28 0.43 -8.15 14.68
N GLU A 29 0.33 -8.46 13.39
CA GLU A 29 1.43 -8.31 12.43
C GLU A 29 1.62 -6.87 11.96
N LEU A 30 0.59 -6.02 12.09
CA LEU A 30 0.69 -4.57 11.82
C LEU A 30 1.63 -3.90 12.84
N GLY A 31 2.66 -3.25 12.33
CA GLY A 31 3.75 -2.68 13.12
C GLY A 31 4.87 -3.67 13.47
N LYS A 32 4.76 -4.94 13.07
CA LYS A 32 5.82 -5.95 13.21
C LYS A 32 6.39 -6.35 11.85
N SER A 33 5.81 -7.35 11.20
CA SER A 33 6.21 -7.78 9.86
C SER A 33 5.57 -6.94 8.75
N LEU A 34 4.45 -6.28 9.07
CA LEU A 34 3.73 -5.37 8.20
C LEU A 34 3.85 -3.92 8.71
N THR A 35 3.84 -2.98 7.78
CA THR A 35 3.54 -1.56 8.07
C THR A 35 2.14 -1.44 8.66
N PRO A 36 1.78 -0.31 9.30
CA PRO A 36 0.44 -0.13 9.86
C PRO A 36 -0.72 -0.26 8.85
N TRP A 37 -0.44 -0.15 7.55
CA TRP A 37 -1.40 -0.31 6.46
C TRP A 37 -1.18 -1.60 5.64
N GLY A 38 -0.51 -2.60 6.22
CA GLY A 38 -0.46 -3.97 5.69
C GLY A 38 0.54 -4.26 4.58
N ALA A 39 1.35 -3.28 4.15
CA ALA A 39 2.50 -3.57 3.27
C ALA A 39 3.63 -4.25 4.06
N ILE A 40 4.48 -5.05 3.40
CA ILE A 40 5.67 -5.64 4.02
C ILE A 40 6.56 -4.54 4.62
N LEU A 41 6.94 -4.69 5.90
CA LEU A 41 7.76 -3.72 6.61
C LEU A 41 9.23 -3.81 6.20
N ALA A 42 9.73 -5.04 6.02
CA ALA A 42 11.11 -5.29 5.60
C ALA A 42 11.43 -4.70 4.22
N GLY A 43 12.72 -4.45 4.00
CA GLY A 43 13.27 -4.18 2.67
C GLY A 43 13.30 -5.44 1.80
N ASN A 44 13.77 -5.31 0.56
CA ASN A 44 13.97 -6.48 -0.30
C ASN A 44 15.34 -7.13 -0.10
N ALA A 45 15.48 -8.39 -0.52
CA ALA A 45 16.73 -9.14 -0.39
C ALA A 45 17.90 -8.54 -1.19
N GLU A 46 17.61 -7.83 -2.28
CA GLU A 46 18.62 -7.16 -3.11
C GLU A 46 19.17 -5.88 -2.48
N GLY A 47 18.56 -5.38 -1.40
CA GLY A 47 18.97 -4.15 -0.72
C GLY A 47 18.64 -2.85 -1.49
N THR A 48 17.88 -2.94 -2.59
CA THR A 48 17.47 -1.79 -3.41
C THR A 48 16.23 -1.08 -2.89
N ILE A 49 15.48 -1.72 -1.99
CA ILE A 49 14.32 -1.16 -1.27
C ILE A 49 14.62 -1.24 0.23
N PRO A 50 14.71 -0.12 0.96
CA PRO A 50 14.96 -0.15 2.40
C PRO A 50 13.74 -0.64 3.19
N ALA A 51 13.98 -1.03 4.44
CA ALA A 51 12.90 -1.27 5.39
C ALA A 51 12.12 0.02 5.67
N TYR A 52 10.85 -0.11 6.07
CA TYR A 52 10.06 1.03 6.50
C TYR A 52 10.36 1.37 7.96
N GLU A 53 10.87 2.58 8.20
CA GLU A 53 11.29 3.04 9.53
C GLU A 53 10.36 4.13 10.12
N GLY A 54 9.15 4.30 9.55
CA GLY A 54 8.19 5.31 10.02
C GLY A 54 8.06 6.55 9.13
N GLY A 55 8.81 6.60 8.02
CA GLY A 55 8.75 7.67 7.03
C GLY A 55 9.42 8.97 7.47
N LEU A 56 9.32 9.99 6.62
CA LEU A 56 9.88 11.31 6.85
C LEU A 56 8.95 12.12 7.76
N ARG A 57 9.29 12.19 9.06
CA ARG A 57 8.48 12.89 10.08
C ARG A 57 8.88 14.34 10.35
N GLN A 58 9.99 14.78 9.77
CA GLN A 58 10.49 16.14 9.93
C GLN A 58 10.50 16.83 8.59
N ALA A 59 10.12 18.11 8.57
CA ALA A 59 10.18 18.90 7.36
C ALA A 59 11.65 19.03 6.90
N PRO A 60 11.94 18.91 5.60
CA PRO A 60 13.29 19.09 5.08
C PRO A 60 13.82 20.49 5.40
N ALA A 61 15.15 20.61 5.53
CA ALA A 61 15.79 21.89 5.79
C ALA A 61 15.41 22.93 4.73
N GLY A 62 14.99 24.11 5.18
CA GLY A 62 14.54 25.20 4.30
C GLY A 62 13.08 25.13 3.88
N PHE A 63 12.32 24.11 4.30
CA PHE A 63 10.87 24.11 4.11
C PHE A 63 10.22 25.30 4.83
N GLN A 64 9.32 25.99 4.14
CA GLN A 64 8.55 27.10 4.67
C GLN A 64 7.06 26.76 4.58
N PRO A 65 6.35 26.70 5.71
CA PRO A 65 4.92 26.40 5.71
C PRO A 65 4.13 27.45 4.92
N ASP A 66 2.97 27.04 4.40
CA ASP A 66 1.99 27.90 3.72
C ASP A 66 2.46 28.63 2.44
N THR A 67 3.66 28.31 1.94
CA THR A 67 4.18 28.87 0.69
C THR A 67 3.64 28.19 -0.57
N GLY A 68 3.04 26.99 -0.42
CA GLY A 68 2.66 26.13 -1.54
C GLY A 68 3.83 25.41 -2.21
N PHE A 69 5.08 25.64 -1.76
CA PHE A 69 6.27 25.00 -2.30
C PHE A 69 6.82 23.94 -1.35
N TRP A 70 6.95 22.73 -1.86
CA TRP A 70 7.60 21.62 -1.16
C TRP A 70 9.09 21.63 -1.43
N VAL A 71 9.89 21.36 -0.40
CA VAL A 71 11.34 21.18 -0.54
C VAL A 71 11.62 19.72 -0.81
N ASP A 72 12.46 19.46 -1.82
CA ASP A 72 12.96 18.13 -2.10
C ASP A 72 13.96 17.69 -1.00
N PRO A 73 13.65 16.65 -0.19
CA PRO A 73 14.56 16.13 0.82
C PRO A 73 15.84 15.51 0.24
N PHE A 74 15.87 15.17 -1.05
CA PHE A 74 16.95 14.45 -1.72
C PHE A 74 17.57 15.27 -2.87
N LYS A 75 17.47 16.60 -2.82
CA LYS A 75 17.90 17.51 -3.91
C LYS A 75 19.33 17.31 -4.44
N ASP A 76 20.24 16.83 -3.59
CA ASP A 76 21.66 16.62 -3.90
C ASP A 76 21.98 15.15 -4.22
N GLU A 77 20.96 14.28 -4.27
CA GLU A 77 21.10 12.86 -4.59
C GLU A 77 21.45 12.67 -6.06
N LYS A 78 22.33 11.72 -6.33
CA LYS A 78 22.80 11.40 -7.69
C LYS A 78 22.17 10.09 -8.16
N PRO A 79 21.95 9.94 -9.48
CA PRO A 79 21.54 8.65 -10.03
C PRO A 79 22.54 7.55 -9.66
N LEU A 80 22.02 6.38 -9.30
CA LEU A 80 22.78 5.14 -9.19
C LEU A 80 23.30 4.70 -10.56
N PHE A 81 22.45 4.81 -11.58
CA PHE A 81 22.75 4.52 -12.97
C PHE A 81 21.70 5.14 -13.89
N ARG A 82 21.98 5.13 -15.19
CA ARG A 82 21.08 5.62 -16.24
C ARG A 82 20.72 4.50 -17.20
N ILE A 83 19.43 4.35 -17.49
CA ILE A 83 18.92 3.50 -18.56
C ILE A 83 18.70 4.37 -19.80
N THR A 84 19.22 3.92 -20.93
CA THR A 84 19.20 4.54 -22.24
C THR A 84 18.77 3.49 -23.28
N ALA A 85 18.54 3.91 -24.53
CA ALA A 85 18.29 2.96 -25.62
C ALA A 85 19.43 1.95 -25.81
N ALA A 86 20.68 2.33 -25.49
CA ALA A 86 21.85 1.49 -25.69
C ALA A 86 21.97 0.32 -24.69
N ASN A 87 21.40 0.46 -23.49
CA ASN A 87 21.48 -0.56 -22.43
C ASN A 87 20.10 -1.05 -21.95
N VAL A 88 19.00 -0.68 -22.63
CA VAL A 88 17.63 -1.07 -22.27
C VAL A 88 17.46 -2.58 -22.12
N GLU A 89 18.11 -3.37 -22.97
CA GLU A 89 18.02 -4.83 -22.93
C GLU A 89 18.64 -5.43 -21.66
N GLN A 90 19.60 -4.74 -21.03
CA GLN A 90 20.20 -5.17 -19.76
C GLN A 90 19.23 -5.06 -18.58
N TYR A 91 18.18 -4.25 -18.72
CA TYR A 91 17.19 -3.97 -17.68
C TYR A 91 15.76 -4.37 -18.13
N ALA A 92 15.63 -5.21 -19.15
CA ALA A 92 14.35 -5.50 -19.78
C ALA A 92 13.34 -6.16 -18.83
N ASP A 93 13.79 -6.86 -17.79
CA ASP A 93 12.94 -7.45 -16.76
C ASP A 93 12.41 -6.43 -15.73
N LYS A 94 12.97 -5.21 -15.72
CA LYS A 94 12.57 -4.11 -14.83
C LYS A 94 11.70 -3.05 -15.51
N LEU A 95 11.45 -3.19 -16.81
CA LEU A 95 10.77 -2.18 -17.63
C LEU A 95 9.51 -2.74 -18.26
N SER A 96 8.46 -1.93 -18.30
CA SER A 96 7.28 -2.21 -19.12
C SER A 96 7.60 -2.05 -20.61
N GLU A 97 6.82 -2.70 -21.48
CA GLU A 97 6.99 -2.57 -22.94
C GLU A 97 6.86 -1.11 -23.41
N GLY A 98 6.00 -0.32 -22.75
CA GLY A 98 5.88 1.11 -23.04
C GLY A 98 7.16 1.90 -22.75
N GLN A 99 7.84 1.60 -21.64
CA GLN A 99 9.12 2.24 -21.29
C GLN A 99 10.24 1.83 -22.26
N LYS A 100 10.29 0.55 -22.64
CA LYS A 100 11.25 0.06 -23.65
C LYS A 100 11.05 0.77 -24.98
N GLU A 101 9.80 0.93 -25.41
CA GLU A 101 9.48 1.60 -26.67
C GLU A 101 9.82 3.09 -26.65
N LEU A 102 9.58 3.78 -25.53
CA LEU A 102 9.98 5.19 -25.38
C LEU A 102 11.49 5.39 -25.54
N LEU A 103 12.31 4.52 -24.93
CA LEU A 103 13.76 4.52 -25.10
C LEU A 103 14.16 4.29 -26.56
N ARG A 104 13.60 3.26 -27.21
CA ARG A 104 13.96 2.89 -28.59
C ARG A 104 13.57 3.98 -29.59
N LYS A 105 12.41 4.62 -29.43
CA LYS A 105 11.95 5.68 -30.35
C LYS A 105 12.71 7.00 -30.17
N ASN A 106 13.23 7.27 -28.98
CA ASN A 106 13.82 8.56 -28.62
C ASN A 106 15.22 8.39 -28.00
N PRO A 107 16.18 7.75 -28.70
CA PRO A 107 17.46 7.35 -28.12
C PRO A 107 18.33 8.53 -27.66
N ASP A 108 18.20 9.69 -28.31
CA ASP A 108 19.03 10.87 -28.03
C ASP A 108 18.42 11.81 -26.98
N THR A 109 17.12 11.70 -26.71
CA THR A 109 16.37 12.67 -25.87
C THR A 109 15.67 12.05 -24.68
N TRP A 110 15.52 10.72 -24.64
CA TRP A 110 14.85 10.02 -23.54
C TRP A 110 15.79 9.04 -22.85
N TYR A 111 15.80 9.12 -21.53
CA TYR A 111 16.54 8.23 -20.65
C TYR A 111 15.84 8.18 -19.29
N MET A 112 16.18 7.18 -18.48
CA MET A 112 15.71 7.08 -17.09
C MET A 112 16.92 7.12 -16.15
N ASP A 113 16.99 8.16 -15.32
CA ASP A 113 17.89 8.16 -14.18
C ASP A 113 17.26 7.39 -13.03
N ILE A 114 17.98 6.40 -12.51
CA ILE A 114 17.51 5.55 -11.42
C ILE A 114 18.19 6.02 -10.14
N TYR A 115 17.38 6.37 -9.14
CA TYR A 115 17.82 6.87 -7.84
C TYR A 115 17.59 5.82 -6.74
N PRO A 116 18.24 5.95 -5.58
CA PRO A 116 17.93 5.15 -4.40
C PRO A 116 16.44 5.17 -4.05
N SER A 117 15.90 4.03 -3.61
CA SER A 117 14.53 3.96 -3.13
C SER A 117 14.43 4.52 -1.72
N HIS A 118 13.44 5.38 -1.47
CA HIS A 118 13.12 5.90 -0.15
C HIS A 118 11.67 5.59 0.24
N ARG A 119 11.43 5.13 1.47
CA ARG A 119 10.07 4.89 2.00
C ARG A 119 9.68 6.03 2.93
N THR A 120 9.38 7.21 2.37
CA THR A 120 9.18 8.46 3.12
C THR A 120 7.76 8.70 3.62
N THR A 121 6.77 7.91 3.21
CA THR A 121 5.37 8.12 3.65
C THR A 121 5.23 8.02 5.17
N ALA A 122 4.75 9.09 5.79
CA ALA A 122 4.40 9.14 7.20
C ALA A 122 2.95 9.60 7.34
N TYR A 123 2.19 8.93 8.23
CA TYR A 123 0.86 9.36 8.62
C TYR A 123 0.87 9.91 10.04
N PRO A 124 -0.05 10.84 10.38
CA PRO A 124 -0.28 11.24 11.76
C PRO A 124 -0.55 10.02 12.65
N GLN A 125 -0.06 10.06 13.89
CA GLN A 125 -0.17 8.92 14.80
C GLN A 125 -1.63 8.51 15.04
N GLU A 126 -2.56 9.47 15.12
CA GLU A 126 -3.99 9.22 15.26
C GLU A 126 -4.58 8.40 14.10
N VAL A 127 -4.09 8.61 12.86
CA VAL A 127 -4.52 7.86 11.67
C VAL A 127 -3.96 6.44 11.71
N VAL A 128 -2.71 6.30 12.15
CA VAL A 128 -2.05 5.00 12.36
C VAL A 128 -2.81 4.18 13.40
N ASP A 129 -3.10 4.77 14.56
CA ASP A 129 -3.80 4.10 15.66
C ASP A 129 -5.24 3.74 15.25
N ALA A 130 -5.92 4.62 14.53
CA ALA A 130 -7.24 4.34 13.97
C ALA A 130 -7.19 3.21 12.95
N THR A 131 -6.16 3.15 12.11
CA THR A 131 -5.98 2.06 11.13
C THR A 131 -5.79 0.72 11.82
N ILE A 132 -4.94 0.64 12.84
CA ILE A 132 -4.72 -0.59 13.62
C ILE A 132 -6.01 -1.01 14.32
N ARG A 133 -6.74 -0.07 14.92
CA ARG A 133 -8.07 -0.34 15.49
C ARG A 133 -9.06 -0.84 14.45
N ASN A 134 -9.04 -0.31 13.23
CA ASN A 134 -9.98 -0.69 12.19
C ASN A 134 -9.76 -2.13 11.73
N ALA A 135 -8.52 -2.63 11.73
CA ALA A 135 -8.18 -3.99 11.30
C ALA A 135 -9.15 -5.07 11.85
N THR A 136 -9.49 -5.01 13.14
CA THR A 136 -10.35 -6.01 13.79
C THR A 136 -11.82 -5.60 13.92
N ASN A 137 -12.15 -4.32 13.67
CA ASN A 137 -13.47 -3.75 13.95
C ASN A 137 -14.27 -3.42 12.69
N CYS A 138 -13.58 -3.08 11.61
CA CYS A 138 -14.21 -2.74 10.34
C CYS A 138 -14.92 -3.93 9.71
N LYS A 139 -16.11 -3.68 9.17
CA LYS A 139 -16.88 -4.69 8.43
C LYS A 139 -17.40 -4.11 7.14
N ILE A 140 -17.45 -4.96 6.13
CA ILE A 140 -18.23 -4.72 4.93
C ILE A 140 -19.70 -5.02 5.23
N GLU A 141 -20.58 -4.16 4.76
CA GLU A 141 -22.02 -4.29 4.87
C GLU A 141 -22.67 -4.20 3.48
N LYS A 142 -23.97 -4.50 3.42
CA LYS A 142 -24.82 -4.35 2.21
C LYS A 142 -24.16 -4.94 0.96
N ASP A 143 -23.68 -6.18 1.07
CA ASP A 143 -23.07 -6.92 -0.03
C ASP A 143 -21.90 -6.18 -0.72
N GLY A 144 -21.03 -5.53 0.06
CA GLY A 144 -19.89 -4.78 -0.48
C GLY A 144 -20.16 -3.30 -0.70
N LEU A 145 -21.42 -2.86 -0.63
CA LEU A 145 -21.81 -1.49 -0.96
C LEU A 145 -21.80 -0.53 0.24
N ALA A 146 -21.40 -1.00 1.42
CA ALA A 146 -21.20 -0.15 2.59
C ALA A 146 -20.07 -0.67 3.49
N VAL A 147 -19.57 0.22 4.35
CA VAL A 147 -18.69 -0.12 5.48
C VAL A 147 -19.39 0.24 6.79
N SER A 148 -19.10 -0.52 7.85
CA SER A 148 -19.68 -0.26 9.17
C SER A 148 -19.24 1.11 9.70
N PRO A 149 -20.04 1.76 10.56
CA PRO A 149 -19.69 3.04 11.19
C PRO A 149 -18.42 2.99 12.06
N ASP A 150 -17.97 1.79 12.44
CA ASP A 150 -16.73 1.56 13.18
C ASP A 150 -15.49 1.90 12.34
N CYS A 151 -15.61 1.91 11.01
CA CYS A 151 -14.56 2.30 10.07
C CYS A 151 -14.35 3.80 10.02
N ARG A 152 -13.52 4.33 10.93
CA ARG A 152 -13.32 5.77 11.06
C ARG A 152 -11.88 6.16 11.35
N GLY A 153 -11.48 7.33 10.84
CA GLY A 153 -10.22 8.01 11.16
C GLY A 153 -8.94 7.41 10.58
N GLY A 154 -8.99 6.21 10.00
CA GLY A 154 -7.85 5.51 9.43
C GLY A 154 -8.24 4.64 8.25
N LEU A 155 -7.28 3.90 7.69
CA LEU A 155 -7.56 2.96 6.60
C LEU A 155 -8.53 1.88 7.10
N PRO A 156 -9.65 1.61 6.40
CA PRO A 156 -10.65 0.66 6.90
C PRO A 156 -10.14 -0.78 7.02
N PHE A 157 -9.46 -1.30 5.99
CA PHE A 157 -9.07 -2.70 5.90
C PHE A 157 -7.57 -2.81 5.62
N PRO A 158 -6.68 -2.57 6.60
CA PRO A 158 -5.23 -2.60 6.35
C PRO A 158 -4.72 -3.95 5.84
N ILE A 159 -5.43 -5.05 6.11
CA ILE A 159 -5.13 -6.38 5.57
C ILE A 159 -6.37 -6.85 4.78
N PRO A 160 -6.58 -6.36 3.55
CA PRO A 160 -7.82 -6.62 2.82
C PRO A 160 -7.88 -8.08 2.36
N LYS A 161 -9.05 -8.71 2.52
CA LYS A 161 -9.35 -10.08 2.10
C LYS A 161 -10.18 -10.14 0.82
N THR A 162 -10.79 -9.03 0.42
CA THR A 162 -11.66 -8.96 -0.76
C THR A 162 -11.37 -7.74 -1.64
N GLY A 163 -11.77 -7.81 -2.91
CA GLY A 163 -11.68 -6.66 -3.82
C GLY A 163 -12.48 -5.46 -3.33
N ASN A 164 -13.65 -5.69 -2.70
CA ASN A 164 -14.47 -4.62 -2.11
C ASN A 164 -13.71 -3.87 -1.01
N GLU A 165 -13.00 -4.56 -0.13
CA GLU A 165 -12.17 -3.95 0.91
C GLU A 165 -11.04 -3.08 0.31
N VAL A 166 -10.40 -3.55 -0.76
CA VAL A 166 -9.40 -2.74 -1.49
C VAL A 166 -10.03 -1.48 -2.09
N MET A 167 -11.23 -1.59 -2.67
CA MET A 167 -11.94 -0.44 -3.22
C MET A 167 -12.38 0.55 -2.14
N TRP A 168 -12.81 0.08 -0.97
CA TRP A 168 -13.14 0.94 0.17
C TRP A 168 -11.91 1.62 0.75
N ASN A 169 -10.77 0.92 0.85
CA ASN A 169 -9.51 1.53 1.20
C ASN A 169 -9.15 2.67 0.25
N GLN A 170 -9.29 2.48 -1.06
CA GLN A 170 -9.03 3.55 -2.02
C GLN A 170 -9.98 4.74 -1.84
N GLN A 171 -11.27 4.49 -1.59
CA GLN A 171 -12.27 5.56 -1.41
C GLN A 171 -12.09 6.33 -0.10
N LEU A 172 -11.75 5.64 0.98
CA LEU A 172 -11.71 6.18 2.35
C LEU A 172 -10.29 6.40 2.87
N ARG A 173 -9.26 6.26 2.02
CA ARG A 173 -7.87 6.51 2.39
C ARG A 173 -7.70 7.90 2.99
N TYR A 174 -6.80 8.00 3.96
CA TYR A 174 -6.33 9.28 4.44
C TYR A 174 -5.70 10.07 3.29
N LYS A 175 -6.15 11.31 3.08
CA LYS A 175 -5.59 12.24 2.11
C LYS A 175 -4.64 13.18 2.83
N ILE A 176 -3.35 13.12 2.50
CA ILE A 176 -2.34 14.05 3.03
C ILE A 176 -2.52 15.39 2.29
N GLY A 177 -2.88 16.45 3.01
CA GLY A 177 -3.04 17.81 2.46
C GLY A 177 -4.47 18.21 2.12
N SER A 178 -4.68 19.46 1.73
CA SER A 178 -5.99 20.05 1.36
C SER A 178 -6.49 19.57 0.00
N GLY A 179 -6.29 18.28 -0.31
CA GLY A 179 -6.53 17.69 -1.62
C GLY A 179 -7.84 18.15 -2.24
N TYR A 180 -7.72 18.79 -3.40
CA TYR A 180 -8.69 18.58 -4.46
C TYR A 180 -8.62 17.09 -4.88
#